data_AF-A0A2V8BW17-F1
#
_entry.id   AF-A0A2V8BW17-F1
#
_cell.length_a   1.000
_cell.length_b   1.000
_cell.length_c   1.000
_cell.angle_alpha   90.00
_cell.angle_beta   90.00
_cell.angle_gamma   90.00
#
_symmetry.space_group_name_H-M   'P 1'
#
loop_
_entity.id
_entity.type
_entity.pdbx_description
1 polymer ?
#
loop_
_entity_poly.entity_id
_entity_poly.type
_entity_poly.pdbx_seq_one_letter_code
_entity_poly.pdbx_strand_id
1 'polypeptide(L)'
;MCHHPVGSAPFSLLTYADVKQRATQIAAVTRNRVMPPWKVDPDDGPFIGQHPLTDAEIALIQEWIDDGAHEGDRRDLPSPRHWTEGWQLGVPDLIVTIPEPYLLQADGTDVFRIFVLSVPVTRQRFVRGLEFKPGNAKVVHHANIRVDRTHSSRALDDADRGPGYSGLIAHSAQYPDGHFLGWTPGQVAPPLPKDLAWRLDGGTDLVVEIHMQPSGKPEQVQPSVGLYFTDDVPARTPVMLRLGRQSIDIPAGAAAYTITDEYVLPVDVDVQALQPHAHYRARDVRGDATLPDGTLRRLLHIDDWDFRWQHVYRYVTPVHLPKGTKLSMRYVYDNSPANVRNPERPPKRAQWGQRSSDEMGDLWIQVLTRSHADLERLAGDFRRKVAAEDVIGYETEIERHPADAGLHDTVAMLYLELDRPDRAVEHFRRTLVSQPDSAAAHYNVGTALTVGRRLGEAAREYEEAIRIDPKYANAHNNLGNVRLAQQQVDAAIGEFEAVVRLQPDSIEGFMNLAAAFAAAGRFDHAVNTADAALRLSPPEP
;
A
#
# COMPACT_ATOMS: atom_id res chain seq x y z
N MET A 1 -19.93 -6.83 -12.21
CA MET A 1 -20.29 -8.05 -12.95
C MET A 1 -19.33 -8.19 -14.12
N CYS A 2 -18.72 -9.37 -14.34
CA CYS A 2 -17.57 -9.48 -15.26
C CYS A 2 -17.93 -9.95 -16.67
N HIS A 3 -19.03 -10.69 -16.85
CA HIS A 3 -19.40 -11.36 -18.11
C HIS A 3 -20.35 -10.53 -18.99
N HIS A 4 -19.82 -9.47 -19.60
CA HIS A 4 -20.52 -8.62 -20.58
C HIS A 4 -19.52 -8.11 -21.64
N PRO A 5 -19.97 -7.55 -22.79
CA PRO A 5 -19.09 -7.20 -23.92
C PRO A 5 -17.91 -6.28 -23.59
N VAL A 6 -18.04 -5.41 -22.58
CA VAL A 6 -16.98 -4.49 -22.12
C VAL A 6 -16.44 -4.85 -20.72
N GLY A 7 -16.74 -6.06 -20.26
CA GLY A 7 -16.32 -6.58 -18.95
C GLY A 7 -14.94 -7.22 -18.98
N SER A 8 -14.45 -7.62 -17.80
CA SER A 8 -13.13 -8.25 -17.64
C SER A 8 -13.10 -9.74 -18.01
N ALA A 9 -14.26 -10.39 -18.17
CA ALA A 9 -14.30 -11.81 -18.50
C ALA A 9 -14.12 -12.06 -20.01
N PRO A 10 -13.60 -13.23 -20.42
CA PRO A 10 -13.32 -13.54 -21.83
C PRO A 10 -14.58 -13.72 -22.69
N PHE A 11 -15.78 -13.71 -22.12
CA PHE A 11 -17.04 -13.86 -22.83
C PHE A 11 -18.23 -13.22 -22.08
N SER A 12 -19.26 -12.87 -22.84
CA SER A 12 -20.57 -12.41 -22.35
C SER A 12 -21.42 -13.57 -21.82
N LEU A 13 -22.28 -13.29 -20.84
CA LEU A 13 -23.37 -14.18 -20.38
C LEU A 13 -24.72 -13.44 -20.35
N LEU A 14 -24.90 -12.43 -21.21
CA LEU A 14 -26.10 -11.57 -21.20
C LEU A 14 -27.31 -12.18 -21.91
N THR A 15 -27.12 -13.17 -22.79
CA THR A 15 -28.21 -13.78 -23.57
C THR A 15 -28.33 -15.28 -23.28
N TYR A 16 -29.52 -15.86 -23.51
CA TYR A 16 -29.70 -17.32 -23.39
C TYR A 16 -28.71 -18.08 -24.27
N ALA A 17 -28.47 -17.63 -25.51
CA ALA A 17 -27.51 -18.28 -26.40
C ALA A 17 -26.08 -18.31 -25.81
N ASP A 18 -25.64 -17.20 -25.22
CA ASP A 18 -24.34 -17.12 -24.54
C ASP A 18 -24.23 -18.13 -23.39
N VAL A 19 -25.26 -18.21 -22.54
CA VAL A 19 -25.30 -19.12 -21.40
C VAL A 19 -25.40 -20.57 -21.85
N LYS A 20 -26.27 -20.87 -22.81
CA LYS A 20 -26.54 -22.22 -23.31
C LYS A 20 -25.30 -22.86 -23.92
N GLN A 21 -24.53 -22.10 -24.70
CA GLN A 21 -23.27 -22.58 -25.29
C GLN A 21 -22.25 -23.03 -24.22
N ARG A 22 -22.36 -22.50 -23.00
CA ARG A 22 -21.43 -22.73 -21.90
C ARG A 22 -22.06 -23.46 -20.72
N ALA A 23 -23.27 -23.99 -20.89
CA ALA A 23 -24.07 -24.57 -19.81
C ALA A 23 -23.28 -25.59 -18.99
N THR A 24 -22.65 -26.58 -19.64
CA THR A 24 -21.82 -27.59 -18.95
C THR A 24 -20.65 -27.00 -18.18
N GLN A 25 -19.98 -25.98 -18.75
CA GLN A 25 -18.90 -25.27 -18.07
C GLN A 25 -19.42 -24.53 -16.84
N ILE A 26 -20.54 -23.81 -16.97
CA ILE A 26 -21.20 -23.07 -15.90
C ILE A 26 -21.57 -24.03 -14.77
N ALA A 27 -22.23 -25.15 -15.07
CA ALA A 27 -22.54 -26.21 -14.11
C ALA A 27 -21.29 -26.68 -13.34
N ALA A 28 -20.20 -26.96 -14.05
CA ALA A 28 -18.98 -27.46 -13.44
C ALA A 28 -18.34 -26.42 -12.50
N VAL A 29 -18.25 -25.15 -12.91
CA VAL A 29 -17.60 -24.11 -12.10
C VAL A 29 -18.44 -23.67 -10.90
N THR A 30 -19.78 -23.71 -11.00
CA THR A 30 -20.67 -23.42 -9.86
C THR A 30 -20.72 -24.58 -8.87
N ARG A 31 -20.82 -25.82 -9.36
CA ARG A 31 -20.77 -27.04 -8.53
C ARG A 31 -19.48 -27.13 -7.70
N ASN A 32 -18.36 -26.78 -8.31
CA ASN A 32 -17.06 -26.78 -7.66
C ASN A 32 -16.74 -25.47 -6.91
N ARG A 33 -17.71 -24.53 -6.81
CA ARG A 33 -17.56 -23.22 -6.15
C ARG A 33 -16.34 -22.42 -6.61
N VAL A 34 -15.98 -22.59 -7.89
CA VAL A 34 -14.95 -21.78 -8.56
C VAL A 34 -15.52 -20.42 -8.94
N MET A 35 -16.80 -20.37 -9.31
CA MET A 35 -17.55 -19.16 -9.63
C MET A 35 -18.93 -19.16 -8.94
N PRO A 36 -19.46 -17.98 -8.54
CA PRO A 36 -18.79 -16.69 -8.50
C PRO A 36 -17.63 -16.69 -7.49
N PRO A 37 -16.59 -15.87 -7.70
CA PRO A 37 -15.36 -15.96 -6.93
C PRO A 37 -15.47 -15.19 -5.61
N TRP A 38 -16.34 -15.66 -4.72
CA TRP A 38 -16.47 -15.14 -3.36
C TRP A 38 -15.94 -16.18 -2.37
N LYS A 39 -14.91 -15.82 -1.60
CA LYS A 39 -14.14 -16.78 -0.80
C LYS A 39 -14.43 -16.72 0.70
N VAL A 40 -14.95 -15.61 1.19
CA VAL A 40 -15.32 -15.47 2.62
C VAL A 40 -16.62 -16.21 2.89
N ASP A 41 -16.66 -16.92 4.02
CA ASP A 41 -17.87 -17.57 4.52
C ASP A 41 -19.04 -16.58 4.57
N PRO A 42 -20.20 -16.92 3.95
CA PRO A 42 -21.36 -16.05 3.99
C PRO A 42 -21.84 -15.63 5.38
N ASP A 43 -21.60 -16.45 6.40
CA ASP A 43 -22.07 -16.23 7.76
C ASP A 43 -21.21 -15.23 8.56
N ASP A 44 -20.01 -14.90 8.07
CA ASP A 44 -19.07 -14.00 8.76
C ASP A 44 -19.43 -12.51 8.65
N GLY A 45 -20.45 -12.19 7.85
CA GLY A 45 -21.12 -10.91 7.87
C GLY A 45 -21.67 -10.49 6.50
N PRO A 46 -22.64 -9.57 6.49
CA PRO A 46 -23.09 -8.97 5.25
C PRO A 46 -22.00 -8.05 4.72
N PHE A 47 -21.36 -8.46 3.62
CA PHE A 47 -20.41 -7.64 2.90
C PHE A 47 -21.05 -7.01 1.67
N ILE A 48 -20.62 -5.80 1.32
CA ILE A 48 -21.07 -5.10 0.11
C ILE A 48 -20.65 -5.93 -1.11
N GLY A 49 -21.61 -6.20 -2.01
CA GLY A 49 -21.36 -6.96 -3.24
C GLY A 49 -21.22 -8.47 -3.03
N GLN A 50 -21.54 -8.97 -1.83
CA GLN A 50 -21.60 -10.40 -1.53
C GLN A 50 -22.78 -11.04 -2.29
N HIS A 51 -22.45 -11.94 -3.21
CA HIS A 51 -23.41 -12.68 -4.02
C HIS A 51 -23.02 -14.16 -4.13
N PRO A 52 -22.92 -14.90 -3.01
CA PRO A 52 -22.67 -16.34 -3.05
C PRO A 52 -23.88 -17.05 -3.66
N LEU A 53 -23.63 -18.13 -4.41
CA LEU A 53 -24.69 -19.07 -4.75
C LEU A 53 -24.92 -20.00 -3.56
N THR A 54 -26.18 -20.11 -3.13
CA THR A 54 -26.63 -21.12 -2.16
C THR A 54 -26.55 -22.52 -2.78
N ASP A 55 -26.51 -23.57 -1.95
CA ASP A 55 -26.54 -24.94 -2.45
C ASP A 55 -27.80 -25.22 -3.29
N ALA A 56 -28.93 -24.60 -2.93
CA ALA A 56 -30.18 -24.70 -3.68
C ALA A 56 -30.09 -24.04 -5.06
N GLU A 57 -29.48 -22.85 -5.17
CA GLU A 57 -29.26 -22.19 -6.46
C GLU A 57 -28.26 -22.96 -7.34
N ILE A 58 -27.20 -23.52 -6.74
CA ILE A 58 -26.27 -24.39 -7.45
C ILE A 58 -27.00 -25.62 -7.98
N ALA A 59 -27.82 -26.28 -7.15
CA ALA A 59 -28.62 -27.44 -7.55
C ALA A 59 -29.59 -27.09 -8.68
N LEU A 60 -30.29 -25.95 -8.59
CA LEU A 60 -31.19 -25.46 -9.63
C LEU A 60 -30.47 -25.29 -10.99
N ILE A 61 -29.24 -24.76 -10.99
CA ILE A 61 -28.43 -24.64 -12.20
C ILE A 61 -28.11 -26.04 -12.76
N GLN A 62 -27.82 -27.04 -11.91
CA GLN A 62 -27.59 -28.41 -12.38
C GLN A 62 -28.85 -29.03 -12.97
N GLU A 63 -29.97 -28.94 -12.26
CA GLU A 63 -31.26 -29.48 -12.70
C GLU A 63 -31.68 -28.91 -14.05
N TRP A 64 -31.54 -27.59 -14.23
CA TRP A 64 -31.82 -26.93 -15.51
C TRP A 64 -30.99 -27.53 -16.65
N ILE A 65 -29.72 -27.86 -16.41
CA ILE A 65 -28.82 -28.41 -17.43
C ILE A 65 -29.13 -29.87 -17.72
N ASP A 66 -29.43 -30.65 -16.68
CA ASP A 66 -29.82 -32.05 -16.79
C ASP A 66 -31.16 -32.19 -17.54
N ASP A 67 -32.07 -31.23 -17.36
CA ASP A 67 -33.31 -31.08 -18.14
C ASP A 67 -33.06 -30.43 -19.53
N GLY A 68 -31.88 -30.58 -20.10
CA GLY A 68 -31.59 -30.12 -21.45
C GLY A 68 -31.51 -28.60 -21.61
N ALA A 69 -31.36 -27.84 -20.53
CA ALA A 69 -31.18 -26.38 -20.45
C ALA A 69 -32.12 -25.61 -21.38
N HIS A 70 -33.42 -25.84 -21.22
CA HIS A 70 -34.49 -25.19 -21.98
C HIS A 70 -34.52 -23.67 -21.74
N GLU A 71 -34.83 -22.89 -22.78
CA GLU A 71 -35.05 -21.44 -22.65
C GLU A 71 -36.38 -21.21 -21.91
N GLY A 72 -36.36 -20.38 -20.87
CA GLY A 72 -37.57 -19.98 -20.14
C GLY A 72 -38.46 -19.02 -20.95
N ASP A 73 -39.58 -18.61 -20.35
CA ASP A 73 -40.45 -17.61 -20.97
C ASP A 73 -39.75 -16.25 -21.04
N ARG A 74 -39.72 -15.64 -22.23
CA ARG A 74 -39.11 -14.32 -22.44
C ARG A 74 -39.78 -13.21 -21.64
N ARG A 75 -41.03 -13.39 -21.21
CA ARG A 75 -41.77 -12.45 -20.37
C ARG A 75 -41.23 -12.39 -18.94
N ASP A 76 -40.55 -13.45 -18.49
CA ASP A 76 -39.95 -13.54 -17.15
C ASP A 76 -38.52 -12.99 -17.12
N LEU A 77 -37.99 -12.51 -18.26
CA LEU A 77 -36.66 -11.93 -18.32
C LEU A 77 -36.58 -10.67 -17.45
N PRO A 78 -35.53 -10.54 -16.60
CA PRO A 78 -35.29 -9.30 -15.91
C PRO A 78 -35.00 -8.18 -16.91
N SER A 79 -35.27 -6.94 -16.52
CA SER A 79 -34.93 -5.78 -17.34
C SER A 79 -33.44 -5.80 -17.71
N PRO A 80 -33.07 -5.59 -18.99
CA PRO A 80 -31.68 -5.56 -19.40
C PRO A 80 -30.89 -4.55 -18.56
N ARG A 81 -29.74 -4.98 -18.04
CA ARG A 81 -28.84 -4.05 -17.35
C ARG A 81 -28.16 -3.16 -18.38
N HIS A 82 -28.24 -1.85 -18.17
CA HIS A 82 -27.46 -0.88 -18.90
C HIS A 82 -26.09 -0.74 -18.23
N TRP A 83 -25.03 -0.89 -19.03
CA TRP A 83 -23.66 -0.70 -18.58
C TRP A 83 -23.19 0.67 -19.00
N THR A 84 -22.61 1.42 -18.08
CA THR A 84 -21.95 2.69 -18.42
C THR A 84 -20.71 2.37 -19.22
N GLU A 85 -20.66 2.78 -20.48
CA GLU A 85 -19.42 2.77 -21.25
C GLU A 85 -18.47 3.83 -20.66
N GLY A 86 -17.22 3.44 -20.40
CA GLY A 86 -16.25 4.33 -19.79
C GLY A 86 -16.18 4.16 -18.26
N TRP A 87 -16.42 5.24 -17.53
CA TRP A 87 -16.20 5.34 -16.08
C TRP A 87 -17.48 5.02 -15.30
N GLN A 88 -17.44 4.00 -14.44
CA GLN A 88 -18.60 3.47 -13.74
C GLN A 88 -19.18 4.43 -12.70
N LEU A 89 -18.35 5.29 -12.09
CA LEU A 89 -18.79 6.27 -11.10
C LEU A 89 -19.27 7.60 -11.70
N GLY A 90 -19.38 7.69 -13.03
CA GLY A 90 -19.67 8.92 -13.76
C GLY A 90 -18.41 9.52 -14.38
N VAL A 91 -18.47 10.76 -14.89
CA VAL A 91 -17.29 11.43 -15.45
C VAL A 91 -16.34 11.85 -14.32
N PRO A 92 -15.07 11.41 -14.31
CA PRO A 92 -14.09 11.87 -13.31
C PRO A 92 -13.80 13.37 -13.46
N ASP A 93 -13.53 14.03 -12.33
CA ASP A 93 -13.10 15.43 -12.32
C ASP A 93 -11.66 15.58 -12.83
N LEU A 94 -10.84 14.52 -12.69
CA LEU A 94 -9.48 14.45 -13.19
C LEU A 94 -9.16 13.01 -13.61
N ILE A 95 -8.54 12.86 -14.78
CA ILE A 95 -8.01 11.58 -15.25
C ILE A 95 -6.49 11.72 -15.34
N VAL A 96 -5.77 10.80 -14.69
CA VAL A 96 -4.31 10.72 -14.73
C VAL A 96 -3.92 9.40 -15.38
N THR A 97 -2.91 9.40 -16.25
CA THR A 97 -2.41 8.20 -16.94
C THR A 97 -0.91 8.34 -17.20
N ILE A 98 -0.22 7.23 -17.39
CA ILE A 98 1.18 7.26 -17.82
C ILE A 98 1.26 7.72 -19.28
N PRO A 99 2.32 8.47 -19.66
CA PRO A 99 2.41 9.06 -21.00
C PRO A 99 2.58 8.01 -22.11
N GLU A 100 3.32 6.94 -21.83
CA GLU A 100 3.61 5.87 -22.79
C GLU A 100 3.16 4.52 -22.24
N PRO A 101 2.61 3.62 -23.09
CA PRO A 101 2.21 2.29 -22.67
C PRO A 101 3.41 1.44 -22.28
N TYR A 102 3.25 0.62 -21.25
CA TYR A 102 4.20 -0.43 -20.90
C TYR A 102 3.99 -1.66 -21.79
N LEU A 103 5.08 -2.21 -22.33
CA LEU A 103 5.06 -3.44 -23.13
C LEU A 103 5.35 -4.65 -22.24
N LEU A 104 4.30 -5.38 -21.86
CA LEU A 104 4.42 -6.67 -21.21
C LEU A 104 4.90 -7.71 -22.24
N GLN A 105 5.96 -8.44 -21.90
CA GLN A 105 6.50 -9.48 -22.77
C GLN A 105 5.60 -10.72 -22.84
N ALA A 106 5.78 -11.52 -23.89
CA ALA A 106 4.94 -12.68 -24.18
C ALA A 106 5.07 -13.81 -23.16
N ASP A 107 6.29 -14.01 -22.67
CA ASP A 107 6.74 -15.11 -21.83
C ASP A 107 7.31 -14.59 -20.50
N GLY A 108 7.63 -15.52 -19.62
CA GLY A 108 8.11 -15.23 -18.27
C GLY A 108 7.09 -15.56 -17.19
N THR A 109 7.43 -15.19 -15.96
CA THR A 109 6.57 -15.33 -14.78
C THR A 109 5.66 -14.11 -14.64
N ASP A 110 4.82 -14.13 -13.61
CA ASP A 110 4.12 -12.95 -13.09
C ASP A 110 5.07 -11.72 -13.02
N VAL A 111 4.59 -10.56 -13.48
CA VAL A 111 5.34 -9.29 -13.50
C VAL A 111 4.68 -8.30 -12.56
N PHE A 112 5.45 -7.77 -11.61
CA PHE A 112 5.07 -6.61 -10.80
C PHE A 112 5.78 -5.38 -11.34
N ARG A 113 5.01 -4.36 -11.72
CA ARG A 113 5.55 -3.07 -12.21
C ARG A 113 4.86 -1.94 -11.45
N ILE A 114 5.64 -0.96 -11.02
CA ILE A 114 5.17 0.19 -10.24
C ILE A 114 5.24 1.42 -11.14
N PHE A 115 4.10 2.05 -11.40
CA PHE A 115 4.00 3.24 -12.24
C PHE A 115 3.79 4.48 -11.39
N VAL A 116 4.48 5.58 -11.71
CA VAL A 116 4.29 6.86 -11.03
C VAL A 116 3.50 7.81 -11.91
N LEU A 117 2.32 8.19 -11.43
CA LEU A 117 1.38 9.05 -12.12
C LEU A 117 1.35 10.41 -11.42
N SER A 118 1.96 11.41 -12.03
CA SER A 118 1.95 12.78 -11.51
C SER A 118 0.56 13.40 -11.57
N VAL A 119 0.08 13.87 -10.43
CA VAL A 119 -1.23 14.52 -10.34
C VAL A 119 -1.07 16.02 -10.62
N PRO A 120 -1.70 16.58 -11.67
CA PRO A 120 -1.61 18.01 -12.01
C PRO A 120 -2.50 18.87 -11.09
N VAL A 121 -2.33 18.74 -9.78
CA VAL A 121 -3.04 19.50 -8.76
C VAL A 121 -2.03 20.39 -8.02
N THR A 122 -2.32 21.68 -7.93
CA THR A 122 -1.45 22.70 -7.30
C THR A 122 -1.94 23.15 -5.93
N ARG A 123 -3.19 22.84 -5.57
CA ARG A 123 -3.81 23.18 -4.28
C ARG A 123 -4.45 21.94 -3.69
N GLN A 124 -4.57 21.88 -2.36
CA GLN A 124 -5.23 20.77 -1.67
C GLN A 124 -6.63 20.50 -2.25
N ARG A 125 -6.95 19.21 -2.47
CA ARG A 125 -8.28 18.71 -2.86
C ARG A 125 -8.66 17.53 -1.97
N PHE A 126 -9.96 17.26 -1.87
CA PHE A 126 -10.48 16.07 -1.20
C PHE A 126 -11.06 15.11 -2.22
N VAL A 127 -10.63 13.85 -2.18
CA VAL A 127 -11.05 12.81 -3.10
C VAL A 127 -12.09 11.93 -2.42
N ARG A 128 -13.31 11.96 -2.94
CA ARG A 128 -14.44 11.12 -2.48
C ARG A 128 -14.59 9.84 -3.28
N GLY A 129 -13.89 9.70 -4.41
CA GLY A 129 -13.98 8.51 -5.24
C GLY A 129 -12.74 8.36 -6.10
N LEU A 130 -12.37 7.11 -6.34
CA LEU A 130 -11.31 6.73 -7.25
C LEU A 130 -11.79 5.55 -8.07
N GLU A 131 -11.59 5.63 -9.38
CA GLU A 131 -11.79 4.50 -10.28
C GLU A 131 -10.48 4.22 -11.02
N PHE A 132 -10.10 2.95 -11.10
CA PHE A 132 -8.90 2.50 -11.80
C PHE A 132 -9.28 1.78 -13.08
N LYS A 133 -8.60 2.11 -14.17
CA LYS A 133 -8.67 1.39 -15.44
C LYS A 133 -7.29 0.83 -15.77
N PRO A 134 -7.15 -0.50 -15.91
CA PRO A 134 -5.85 -1.12 -16.19
C PRO A 134 -5.31 -0.83 -17.60
N GLY A 135 -6.11 -0.29 -18.52
CA GLY A 135 -5.80 -0.20 -19.95
C GLY A 135 -5.90 -1.54 -20.68
N ASN A 136 -5.50 -2.64 -20.04
CA ASN A 136 -5.63 -4.00 -20.56
C ASN A 136 -6.00 -5.00 -19.45
N ALA A 137 -7.30 -5.17 -19.22
CA ALA A 137 -7.82 -6.04 -18.17
C ALA A 137 -7.58 -7.55 -18.41
N LYS A 138 -7.05 -7.96 -19.58
CA LYS A 138 -6.76 -9.36 -19.89
C LYS A 138 -5.50 -9.88 -19.21
N VAL A 139 -4.54 -8.99 -18.98
CA VAL A 139 -3.23 -9.32 -18.40
C VAL A 139 -3.04 -8.74 -17.02
N VAL A 140 -3.80 -7.71 -16.64
CA VAL A 140 -3.74 -7.14 -15.29
C VAL A 140 -4.58 -7.96 -14.32
N HIS A 141 -3.90 -8.51 -13.32
CA HIS A 141 -4.51 -9.37 -12.31
C HIS A 141 -5.04 -8.56 -11.12
N HIS A 142 -4.26 -7.61 -10.60
CA HIS A 142 -4.70 -6.64 -9.58
C HIS A 142 -3.82 -5.39 -9.63
N ALA A 143 -4.26 -4.32 -8.97
CA ALA A 143 -3.45 -3.13 -8.76
C ALA A 143 -3.61 -2.60 -7.32
N ASN A 144 -2.53 -2.05 -6.77
CA ASN A 144 -2.51 -1.31 -5.50
C ASN A 144 -2.10 0.12 -5.79
N ILE A 145 -2.85 1.09 -5.28
CA ILE A 145 -2.61 2.51 -5.52
C ILE A 145 -2.25 3.17 -4.20
N ARG A 146 -1.12 3.87 -4.20
CA ARG A 146 -0.61 4.63 -3.07
C ARG A 146 -0.37 6.07 -3.46
N VAL A 147 -0.07 6.86 -2.45
CA VAL A 147 0.22 8.28 -2.57
C VAL A 147 1.63 8.54 -2.05
N ASP A 148 2.46 9.19 -2.86
CA ASP A 148 3.79 9.65 -2.48
C ASP A 148 3.85 11.18 -2.50
N ARG A 149 4.27 11.76 -1.38
CA ARG A 149 4.39 13.22 -1.17
C ARG A 149 5.83 13.72 -1.24
N THR A 150 6.82 12.83 -1.40
CA THR A 150 8.26 13.18 -1.31
C THR A 150 9.00 13.05 -2.64
N HIS A 151 8.31 12.72 -3.73
CA HIS A 151 8.85 12.42 -5.06
C HIS A 151 9.84 11.24 -5.12
N SER A 152 9.99 10.47 -4.04
CA SER A 152 10.97 9.38 -4.00
C SER A 152 10.63 8.28 -5.02
N SER A 153 9.35 7.97 -5.19
CA SER A 153 8.89 7.02 -6.21
C SER A 153 9.16 7.53 -7.62
N ARG A 154 8.98 8.84 -7.85
CA ARG A 154 9.28 9.46 -9.15
C ARG A 154 10.75 9.35 -9.50
N ALA A 155 11.65 9.56 -8.54
CA ALA A 155 13.08 9.39 -8.77
C ALA A 155 13.46 7.93 -9.13
N LEU A 156 12.75 6.94 -8.58
CA LEU A 156 12.92 5.54 -8.96
C LEU A 156 12.41 5.26 -10.39
N ASP A 157 11.26 5.83 -10.75
CA ASP A 157 10.69 5.73 -12.11
C ASP A 157 11.63 6.39 -13.14
N ASP A 158 12.08 7.62 -12.89
CA ASP A 158 12.99 8.38 -13.76
C ASP A 158 14.35 7.69 -13.97
N ALA A 159 14.77 6.84 -13.02
CA ALA A 159 16.01 6.07 -13.10
C ALA A 159 15.88 4.77 -13.94
N ASP A 160 14.66 4.28 -14.15
CA ASP A 160 14.39 3.10 -14.99
C ASP A 160 14.33 3.51 -16.47
N ARG A 161 14.59 2.56 -17.39
CA ARG A 161 14.70 2.83 -18.83
C ARG A 161 13.36 2.82 -19.55
N GLY A 162 12.28 2.41 -18.88
CA GLY A 162 10.93 2.35 -19.45
C GLY A 162 9.88 2.75 -18.42
N PRO A 163 8.59 2.80 -18.81
CA PRO A 163 7.53 3.28 -17.93
C PRO A 163 7.45 2.50 -16.61
N GLY A 164 7.45 3.22 -15.49
CA GLY A 164 7.46 2.63 -14.16
C GLY A 164 8.81 2.05 -13.77
N TYR A 165 8.87 1.39 -12.62
CA TYR A 165 10.05 0.68 -12.14
C TYR A 165 9.66 -0.68 -11.52
N SER A 166 10.65 -1.55 -11.33
CA SER A 166 10.48 -2.85 -10.68
C SER A 166 11.14 -2.87 -9.31
N GLY A 167 10.69 -3.75 -8.42
CA GLY A 167 11.25 -3.90 -7.08
C GLY A 167 10.25 -3.47 -6.00
N LEU A 168 10.75 -2.82 -4.96
CA LEU A 168 9.92 -2.40 -3.83
C LEU A 168 9.29 -1.03 -4.06
N ILE A 169 8.02 -0.90 -3.69
CA ILE A 169 7.39 0.42 -3.55
C ILE A 169 8.21 1.26 -2.57
N ALA A 170 8.45 2.52 -2.91
CA ALA A 170 9.18 3.44 -2.03
C ALA A 170 8.48 3.54 -0.67
N HIS A 171 9.24 3.58 0.41
CA HIS A 171 8.69 3.67 1.77
C HIS A 171 7.78 4.91 1.97
N SER A 172 8.05 5.99 1.23
CA SER A 172 7.24 7.21 1.24
C SER A 172 5.85 7.04 0.62
N ALA A 173 5.66 6.04 -0.25
CA ALA A 173 4.39 5.77 -0.89
C ALA A 173 3.47 4.95 0.04
N GLN A 174 2.42 5.60 0.51
CA GLN A 174 1.50 5.06 1.52
C GLN A 174 0.06 5.10 1.02
N TYR A 175 -0.79 4.22 1.56
CA TYR A 175 -2.23 4.36 1.35
C TYR A 175 -2.71 5.70 1.92
N PRO A 176 -3.47 6.51 1.17
CA PRO A 176 -3.84 7.85 1.62
C PRO A 176 -4.83 7.77 2.77
N ASP A 177 -4.45 8.36 3.90
CA ASP A 177 -5.32 8.58 5.05
C ASP A 177 -6.07 7.31 5.49
N GLY A 178 -5.39 6.15 5.45
CA GLY A 178 -5.95 4.85 5.86
C GLY A 178 -6.97 4.22 4.89
N HIS A 179 -7.01 4.67 3.63
CA HIS A 179 -7.93 4.14 2.61
C HIS A 179 -7.33 3.00 1.79
N PHE A 180 -8.04 1.87 1.72
CA PHE A 180 -7.76 0.83 0.73
C PHE A 180 -8.04 1.35 -0.68
N LEU A 181 -6.98 1.47 -1.48
CA LEU A 181 -7.06 1.75 -2.92
C LEU A 181 -6.53 0.57 -3.72
N GLY A 182 -7.17 -0.59 -3.55
CA GLY A 182 -6.93 -1.78 -4.34
C GLY A 182 -7.92 -1.90 -5.50
N TRP A 183 -7.51 -2.57 -6.56
CA TRP A 183 -8.37 -2.93 -7.69
C TRP A 183 -8.16 -4.39 -8.07
N THR A 184 -9.25 -5.11 -8.28
CA THR A 184 -9.29 -6.44 -8.91
C THR A 184 -10.37 -6.48 -9.99
N PRO A 185 -10.23 -7.33 -11.02
CA PRO A 185 -11.21 -7.44 -12.09
C PRO A 185 -12.64 -7.67 -11.57
N GLY A 186 -13.54 -6.76 -11.92
CA GLY A 186 -14.95 -6.84 -11.54
C GLY A 186 -15.32 -6.14 -10.23
N GLN A 187 -14.35 -5.65 -9.47
CA GLN A 187 -14.60 -4.75 -8.34
C GLN A 187 -14.74 -3.30 -8.81
N VAL A 188 -15.77 -2.63 -8.30
CA VAL A 188 -15.94 -1.18 -8.39
C VAL A 188 -16.21 -0.70 -6.97
N ALA A 189 -15.31 0.11 -6.43
CA ALA A 189 -15.52 0.70 -5.11
C ALA A 189 -16.60 1.80 -5.22
N PRO A 190 -17.63 1.79 -4.36
CA PRO A 190 -18.57 2.90 -4.33
C PRO A 190 -17.85 4.19 -3.89
N PRO A 191 -18.38 5.38 -4.24
CA PRO A 191 -17.89 6.63 -3.70
C PRO A 191 -17.96 6.61 -2.17
N LEU A 192 -16.95 7.20 -1.53
CA LEU A 192 -16.87 7.33 -0.09
C LEU A 192 -18.01 8.25 0.42
N PRO A 193 -18.50 8.01 1.64
CA PRO A 193 -19.30 8.98 2.37
C PRO A 193 -18.61 10.35 2.42
N LYS A 194 -19.39 11.43 2.46
CA LYS A 194 -18.90 12.81 2.39
C LYS A 194 -17.84 13.13 3.44
N ASP A 195 -17.93 12.52 4.60
CA ASP A 195 -17.08 12.78 5.75
C ASP A 195 -15.80 11.91 5.81
N LEU A 196 -15.58 11.08 4.78
CA LEU A 196 -14.43 10.16 4.66
C LEU A 196 -13.59 10.42 3.40
N ALA A 197 -13.76 11.54 2.71
CA ALA A 197 -12.86 11.87 1.60
C ALA A 197 -11.40 11.93 2.08
N TRP A 198 -10.44 11.53 1.24
CA TRP A 198 -9.02 11.62 1.60
C TRP A 198 -8.35 12.83 0.96
N ARG A 199 -7.28 13.31 1.59
CA ARG A 199 -6.56 14.52 1.20
C ARG A 199 -5.57 14.24 0.08
N LEU A 200 -5.65 15.04 -0.98
CA LEU A 200 -4.69 15.08 -2.08
C LEU A 200 -4.03 16.46 -2.13
N ASP A 201 -2.77 16.49 -1.72
CA ASP A 201 -1.97 17.72 -1.64
C ASP A 201 -1.32 18.03 -3.00
N GLY A 202 -0.97 19.29 -3.25
CA GLY A 202 -0.23 19.66 -4.46
C GLY A 202 1.15 18.99 -4.51
N GLY A 203 1.61 18.63 -5.71
CA GLY A 203 2.90 17.93 -5.88
C GLY A 203 2.87 16.44 -5.53
N THR A 204 1.70 15.89 -5.20
CA THR A 204 1.53 14.47 -4.89
C THR A 204 1.59 13.59 -6.14
N ASP A 205 2.28 12.46 -6.05
CA ASP A 205 2.30 11.40 -7.07
C ASP A 205 1.39 10.23 -6.66
N LEU A 206 0.64 9.67 -7.62
CA LEU A 206 -0.02 8.37 -7.45
C LEU A 206 0.96 7.26 -7.83
N VAL A 207 1.17 6.31 -6.94
CA VAL A 207 2.08 5.18 -7.14
C VAL A 207 1.25 3.93 -7.33
N VAL A 208 1.21 3.43 -8.55
CA VAL A 208 0.32 2.33 -8.98
C VAL A 208 1.16 1.08 -9.21
N GLU A 209 1.15 0.17 -8.26
CA GLU A 209 1.72 -1.17 -8.44
C GLU A 209 0.70 -2.07 -9.15
N ILE A 210 1.12 -2.67 -10.25
CA ILE A 210 0.29 -3.57 -11.05
C ILE A 210 0.95 -4.94 -11.09
N HIS A 211 0.19 -5.95 -10.69
CA HIS A 211 0.52 -7.35 -10.91
C HIS A 211 -0.09 -7.81 -12.24
N MET A 212 0.77 -8.29 -13.15
CA MET A 212 0.43 -8.70 -14.50
C MET A 212 0.83 -10.15 -14.78
N GLN A 213 0.03 -10.84 -15.58
CA GLN A 213 0.29 -12.20 -16.03
C GLN A 213 0.50 -12.21 -17.56
N PRO A 214 1.66 -12.66 -18.07
CA PRO A 214 1.89 -12.79 -19.49
C PRO A 214 0.84 -13.67 -20.18
N SER A 215 0.34 -13.24 -21.34
CA SER A 215 -0.72 -13.94 -22.09
C SER A 215 -0.20 -14.96 -23.12
N GLY A 216 1.11 -15.10 -23.28
CA GLY A 216 1.75 -15.86 -24.36
C GLY A 216 2.04 -15.04 -25.62
N LYS A 217 1.76 -13.73 -25.60
CA LYS A 217 2.12 -12.77 -26.67
C LYS A 217 2.38 -11.39 -26.06
N PRO A 218 3.12 -10.49 -26.73
CA PRO A 218 3.36 -9.15 -26.20
C PRO A 218 2.05 -8.36 -26.08
N GLU A 219 1.84 -7.69 -24.95
CA GLU A 219 0.62 -6.97 -24.62
C GLU A 219 0.96 -5.56 -24.14
N GLN A 220 0.19 -4.57 -24.55
CA GLN A 220 0.35 -3.19 -24.06
C GLN A 220 -0.54 -2.96 -22.84
N VAL A 221 0.00 -2.27 -21.85
CA VAL A 221 -0.68 -1.91 -20.60
C VAL A 221 -0.48 -0.42 -20.35
N GLN A 222 -1.58 0.34 -20.28
CA GLN A 222 -1.54 1.78 -20.01
C GLN A 222 -2.61 2.12 -18.97
N PRO A 223 -2.25 2.10 -17.67
CA PRO A 223 -3.19 2.37 -16.61
C PRO A 223 -3.65 3.83 -16.60
N SER A 224 -4.89 4.06 -16.16
CA SER A 224 -5.41 5.38 -15.84
C SER A 224 -6.22 5.37 -14.55
N VAL A 225 -6.18 6.49 -13.83
CA VAL A 225 -6.90 6.72 -12.58
C VAL A 225 -7.84 7.89 -12.78
N GLY A 226 -9.13 7.66 -12.56
CA GLY A 226 -10.15 8.70 -12.49
C GLY A 226 -10.38 9.12 -11.04
N LEU A 227 -10.17 10.40 -10.75
CA LEU A 227 -10.37 11.00 -9.44
C LEU A 227 -11.67 11.81 -9.41
N TYR A 228 -12.43 11.64 -8.33
CA TYR A 228 -13.69 12.34 -8.09
C TYR A 228 -13.54 13.18 -6.82
N PHE A 229 -13.59 14.49 -6.98
CA PHE A 229 -13.36 15.45 -5.92
C PHE A 229 -14.65 15.82 -5.17
N THR A 230 -14.46 16.40 -3.99
CA THR A 230 -15.50 17.07 -3.20
C THR A 230 -14.92 18.32 -2.55
N ASP A 231 -15.80 19.27 -2.23
CA ASP A 231 -15.47 20.43 -1.39
C ASP A 231 -15.74 20.14 0.09
N ASP A 232 -16.38 19.00 0.41
CA ASP A 232 -16.60 18.53 1.78
C ASP A 232 -15.25 18.16 2.43
N VAL A 233 -14.88 18.87 3.49
CA VAL A 233 -13.71 18.54 4.32
C VAL A 233 -14.02 17.26 5.12
N PRO A 234 -13.15 16.23 5.12
CA PRO A 234 -13.40 15.02 5.89
C PRO A 234 -13.44 15.30 7.38
N ALA A 235 -14.49 14.82 8.04
CA ALA A 235 -14.63 14.91 9.49
C ALA A 235 -13.98 13.71 10.20
N ARG A 236 -13.73 12.61 9.47
CA ARG A 236 -13.15 11.38 10.00
C ARG A 236 -12.11 10.84 9.04
N THR A 237 -11.11 10.16 9.60
CA THR A 237 -10.04 9.52 8.84
C THR A 237 -9.88 8.09 9.34
N PRO A 238 -9.90 7.08 8.46
CA PRO A 238 -9.65 5.70 8.86
C PRO A 238 -8.18 5.46 9.22
N VAL A 239 -7.98 4.40 9.99
CA VAL A 239 -6.67 3.81 10.27
C VAL A 239 -6.64 2.41 9.69
N MET A 240 -5.49 2.03 9.14
CA MET A 240 -5.30 0.70 8.58
C MET A 240 -4.35 -0.11 9.44
N LEU A 241 -4.86 -1.20 10.00
CA LEU A 241 -4.11 -2.11 10.86
C LEU A 241 -3.68 -3.33 10.02
N ARG A 242 -2.39 -3.68 10.05
CA ARG A 242 -1.82 -4.87 9.38
C ARG A 242 -1.39 -5.90 10.42
N LEU A 243 -2.18 -6.96 10.58
CA LEU A 243 -1.73 -8.14 11.33
C LEU A 243 -1.01 -9.07 10.38
N GLY A 244 0.24 -9.39 10.67
CA GLY A 244 1.14 -10.00 9.69
C GLY A 244 2.35 -10.67 10.31
N ARG A 245 2.95 -11.62 9.59
CA ARG A 245 4.28 -12.17 9.93
C ARG A 245 5.20 -12.13 8.73
N GLN A 246 6.39 -11.56 8.93
CA GLN A 246 7.47 -11.49 7.95
C GLN A 246 8.60 -12.49 8.25
N SER A 247 8.50 -13.24 9.34
CA SER A 247 9.36 -14.38 9.66
C SER A 247 8.93 -15.71 9.02
N ILE A 248 8.08 -15.66 7.97
CA ILE A 248 7.56 -16.86 7.31
C ILE A 248 8.71 -17.69 6.77
N ASP A 249 8.70 -18.99 7.08
CA ASP A 249 9.73 -19.92 6.65
C ASP A 249 9.19 -21.36 6.57
N ILE A 250 8.56 -21.67 5.44
CA ILE A 250 7.80 -22.90 5.20
C ILE A 250 8.73 -23.97 4.61
N PRO A 251 8.96 -25.09 5.31
CA PRO A 251 9.77 -26.20 4.78
C PRO A 251 9.17 -26.81 3.51
N ALA A 252 10.03 -27.31 2.62
CA ALA A 252 9.60 -28.10 1.48
C ALA A 252 8.81 -29.34 1.95
N GLY A 253 7.64 -29.59 1.36
CA GLY A 253 6.82 -30.76 1.68
C GLY A 253 5.89 -30.59 2.89
N ALA A 254 5.96 -29.48 3.63
CA ALA A 254 5.10 -29.25 4.79
C ALA A 254 3.63 -29.14 4.38
N ALA A 255 2.78 -30.06 4.86
CA ALA A 255 1.35 -30.07 4.54
C ALA A 255 0.54 -29.01 5.31
N ALA A 256 1.07 -28.53 6.43
CA ALA A 256 0.48 -27.46 7.22
C ALA A 256 1.60 -26.67 7.93
N TYR A 257 1.70 -25.39 7.63
CA TYR A 257 2.52 -24.41 8.35
C TYR A 257 1.60 -23.27 8.78
N THR A 258 1.60 -22.89 10.05
CA THR A 258 0.67 -21.89 10.57
C THR A 258 1.43 -20.66 11.06
N ILE A 259 0.96 -19.48 10.70
CA ILE A 259 1.35 -18.22 11.34
C ILE A 259 0.17 -17.60 12.05
N THR A 260 0.47 -16.83 13.09
CA THR A 260 -0.50 -16.04 13.83
C THR A 260 0.10 -14.71 14.24
N ASP A 261 -0.73 -13.69 14.29
CA ASP A 261 -0.40 -12.39 14.86
C ASP A 261 -1.61 -11.83 15.64
N GLU A 262 -1.34 -10.99 16.62
CA GLU A 262 -2.39 -10.42 17.49
C GLU A 262 -2.08 -8.98 17.91
N TYR A 263 -3.13 -8.24 18.23
CA TYR A 263 -3.05 -6.86 18.70
C TYR A 263 -4.25 -6.53 19.60
N VAL A 264 -4.01 -5.85 20.72
CA VAL A 264 -5.06 -5.41 21.64
C VAL A 264 -5.37 -3.95 21.39
N LEU A 265 -6.65 -3.65 21.10
CA LEU A 265 -7.09 -2.31 20.75
C LEU A 265 -6.97 -1.34 21.94
N PRO A 266 -6.23 -0.21 21.81
CA PRO A 266 -6.09 0.77 22.89
C PRO A 266 -7.30 1.70 23.02
N VAL A 267 -8.21 1.68 22.04
CA VAL A 267 -9.39 2.54 21.89
C VAL A 267 -10.55 1.74 21.29
N ASP A 268 -11.76 2.29 21.37
CA ASP A 268 -12.92 1.76 20.67
C ASP A 268 -12.79 2.01 19.16
N VAL A 269 -13.19 1.05 18.33
CA VAL A 269 -13.13 1.16 16.87
C VAL A 269 -14.36 0.58 16.18
N ASP A 270 -14.63 1.04 14.97
CA ASP A 270 -15.61 0.46 14.06
C ASP A 270 -14.89 -0.10 12.82
N VAL A 271 -14.88 -1.43 12.67
CA VAL A 271 -14.27 -2.10 11.52
C VAL A 271 -15.12 -1.88 10.28
N GLN A 272 -14.53 -1.26 9.26
CA GLN A 272 -15.19 -0.93 8.00
C GLN A 272 -14.98 -2.02 6.94
N ALA A 273 -13.73 -2.48 6.84
CA ALA A 273 -13.32 -3.39 5.78
C ALA A 273 -12.11 -4.23 6.17
N LEU A 274 -12.00 -5.39 5.53
CA LEU A 274 -10.91 -6.34 5.71
C LEU A 274 -10.31 -6.69 4.34
N GLN A 275 -9.00 -6.81 4.26
CA GLN A 275 -8.30 -7.29 3.08
C GLN A 275 -7.24 -8.33 3.51
N PRO A 276 -7.57 -9.62 3.46
CA PRO A 276 -6.56 -10.67 3.60
C PRO A 276 -5.63 -10.70 2.38
N HIS A 277 -4.37 -11.08 2.60
CA HIS A 277 -3.35 -11.19 1.57
C HIS A 277 -2.36 -12.31 1.90
N ALA A 278 -2.17 -13.24 0.97
CA ALA A 278 -1.19 -14.33 1.00
C ALA A 278 -1.00 -14.90 -0.42
N HIS A 279 0.10 -15.60 -0.71
CA HIS A 279 0.37 -16.14 -2.05
C HIS A 279 -0.18 -17.57 -2.23
N TYR A 280 0.46 -18.34 -3.13
CA TYR A 280 -0.07 -19.58 -3.68
C TYR A 280 -0.21 -20.74 -2.68
N ARG A 281 0.52 -20.73 -1.57
CA ARG A 281 0.57 -21.85 -0.62
C ARG A 281 -0.46 -21.71 0.49
N ALA A 282 -0.99 -20.52 0.74
CA ALA A 282 -2.07 -20.33 1.72
C ALA A 282 -3.33 -21.14 1.33
N ARG A 283 -4.01 -21.67 2.35
CA ARG A 283 -5.23 -22.49 2.23
C ARG A 283 -6.34 -22.02 3.14
N ASP A 284 -6.03 -21.79 4.41
CA ASP A 284 -6.98 -21.31 5.43
C ASP A 284 -6.52 -19.95 5.94
N VAL A 285 -7.41 -18.96 5.93
CA VAL A 285 -7.15 -17.59 6.36
C VAL A 285 -8.28 -17.15 7.28
N ARG A 286 -7.92 -16.68 8.48
CA ARG A 286 -8.88 -16.26 9.51
C ARG A 286 -8.49 -14.94 10.14
N GLY A 287 -9.50 -14.13 10.40
CA GLY A 287 -9.44 -12.94 11.25
C GLY A 287 -10.52 -13.04 12.31
N ASP A 288 -10.14 -12.89 13.57
CA ASP A 288 -11.04 -12.97 14.72
C ASP A 288 -10.82 -11.78 15.67
N ALA A 289 -11.84 -11.45 16.45
CA ALA A 289 -11.83 -10.47 17.52
C ALA A 289 -12.32 -11.11 18.82
N THR A 290 -11.45 -11.21 19.82
CA THR A 290 -11.85 -11.62 21.18
C THR A 290 -12.18 -10.38 22.00
N LEU A 291 -13.45 -10.19 22.33
CA LEU A 291 -13.94 -9.04 23.10
C LEU A 291 -13.41 -9.09 24.56
N PRO A 292 -13.45 -7.97 25.31
CA PRO A 292 -12.97 -7.92 26.69
C PRO A 292 -13.67 -8.90 27.65
N ASP A 293 -14.89 -9.33 27.32
CA ASP A 293 -15.66 -10.32 28.08
C ASP A 293 -15.29 -11.78 27.72
N GLY A 294 -14.38 -11.98 26.77
CA GLY A 294 -13.97 -13.28 26.24
C GLY A 294 -14.81 -13.77 25.06
N THR A 295 -15.85 -13.04 24.64
CA THR A 295 -16.66 -13.41 23.48
C THR A 295 -15.80 -13.40 22.22
N LEU A 296 -15.79 -14.51 21.48
CA LEU A 296 -15.12 -14.60 20.18
C LEU A 296 -16.09 -14.15 19.09
N ARG A 297 -15.69 -13.15 18.30
CA ARG A 297 -16.36 -12.74 17.08
C ARG A 297 -15.46 -13.01 15.89
N ARG A 298 -15.92 -13.81 14.94
CA ARG A 298 -15.24 -13.97 13.66
C ARG A 298 -15.42 -12.71 12.83
N LEU A 299 -14.33 -12.23 12.22
CA LEU A 299 -14.36 -11.11 11.30
C LEU A 299 -14.38 -11.61 9.85
N LEU A 300 -13.55 -12.61 9.54
CA LEU A 300 -13.61 -13.35 8.28
C LEU A 300 -12.95 -14.72 8.41
N HIS A 301 -13.40 -15.66 7.59
CA HIS A 301 -12.76 -16.94 7.34
C HIS A 301 -12.88 -17.30 5.86
N ILE A 302 -11.74 -17.68 5.29
CA ILE A 302 -11.60 -18.25 3.96
C ILE A 302 -10.92 -19.61 4.14
N ASP A 303 -11.62 -20.70 3.84
CA ASP A 303 -11.13 -22.08 3.97
C ASP A 303 -10.53 -22.65 2.67
N ASP A 304 -10.76 -21.98 1.54
CA ASP A 304 -10.11 -22.23 0.24
C ASP A 304 -9.50 -20.95 -0.33
N TRP A 305 -8.42 -20.48 0.31
CA TRP A 305 -7.67 -19.31 -0.17
C TRP A 305 -7.19 -19.50 -1.61
N ASP A 306 -7.45 -18.49 -2.43
CA ASP A 306 -7.01 -18.45 -3.81
C ASP A 306 -6.41 -17.07 -4.06
N PHE A 307 -5.07 -17.02 -4.18
CA PHE A 307 -4.32 -15.80 -4.46
C PHE A 307 -4.84 -15.03 -5.70
N ARG A 308 -5.59 -15.71 -6.59
CA ARG A 308 -6.23 -15.05 -7.72
C ARG A 308 -7.41 -14.12 -7.35
N TRP A 309 -7.97 -14.27 -6.15
CA TRP A 309 -9.18 -13.59 -5.70
C TRP A 309 -8.94 -12.84 -4.39
N GLN A 310 -8.20 -11.73 -4.48
CA GLN A 310 -7.81 -10.90 -3.34
C GLN A 310 -8.74 -9.68 -3.20
N HIS A 311 -9.90 -9.89 -2.60
CA HIS A 311 -10.92 -8.86 -2.47
C HIS A 311 -10.73 -8.01 -1.20
N VAL A 312 -11.16 -6.75 -1.29
CA VAL A 312 -11.50 -5.96 -0.09
C VAL A 312 -12.94 -6.29 0.31
N TYR A 313 -13.10 -6.88 1.49
CA TYR A 313 -14.39 -7.24 2.09
C TYR A 313 -14.89 -6.08 2.95
N ARG A 314 -15.82 -5.28 2.41
CA ARG A 314 -16.40 -4.12 3.11
C ARG A 314 -17.71 -4.51 3.76
N TYR A 315 -17.85 -4.27 5.06
CA TYR A 315 -19.11 -4.55 5.74
C TYR A 315 -20.22 -3.60 5.25
N VAL A 316 -21.44 -4.11 5.14
CA VAL A 316 -22.64 -3.29 4.93
C VAL A 316 -22.88 -2.40 6.16
N THR A 317 -22.74 -3.01 7.35
CA THR A 317 -22.81 -2.31 8.65
C THR A 317 -21.49 -2.52 9.38
N PRO A 318 -20.74 -1.47 9.70
CA PRO A 318 -19.47 -1.60 10.41
C PRO A 318 -19.59 -2.39 11.71
N VAL A 319 -18.54 -3.16 12.03
CA VAL A 319 -18.50 -3.97 13.25
C VAL A 319 -17.85 -3.17 14.37
N HIS A 320 -18.64 -2.81 15.38
CA HIS A 320 -18.14 -2.14 16.58
C HIS A 320 -17.32 -3.10 17.45
N LEU A 321 -16.11 -2.68 17.83
CA LEU A 321 -15.21 -3.39 18.73
C LEU A 321 -14.77 -2.45 19.88
N PRO A 322 -15.02 -2.80 21.15
CA PRO A 322 -14.60 -1.98 22.28
C PRO A 322 -13.09 -2.07 22.50
N LYS A 323 -12.53 -1.05 23.14
CA LYS A 323 -11.18 -1.02 23.70
C LYS A 323 -10.92 -2.29 24.52
N GLY A 324 -9.71 -2.83 24.40
CA GLY A 324 -9.31 -4.08 25.04
C GLY A 324 -9.70 -5.33 24.23
N THR A 325 -10.45 -5.18 23.13
CA THR A 325 -10.65 -6.28 22.18
C THR A 325 -9.30 -6.69 21.60
N LYS A 326 -9.04 -8.00 21.60
CA LYS A 326 -7.87 -8.60 20.96
C LYS A 326 -8.22 -9.01 19.54
N LEU A 327 -7.65 -8.32 18.56
CA LEU A 327 -7.66 -8.73 17.17
C LEU A 327 -6.61 -9.82 16.97
N SER A 328 -6.94 -10.86 16.20
CA SER A 328 -6.01 -11.93 15.85
C SER A 328 -6.19 -12.37 14.41
N MET A 329 -5.10 -12.78 13.78
CA MET A 329 -5.10 -13.44 12.49
C MET A 329 -4.47 -14.83 12.58
N ARG A 330 -4.89 -15.72 11.68
CA ARG A 330 -4.28 -17.04 11.48
C ARG A 330 -4.28 -17.40 10.01
N TYR A 331 -3.13 -17.79 9.49
CA TYR A 331 -2.98 -18.31 8.13
C TYR A 331 -2.36 -19.71 8.18
N VAL A 332 -2.85 -20.62 7.33
CA VAL A 332 -2.29 -21.97 7.14
C VAL A 332 -1.84 -22.14 5.70
N TYR A 333 -0.60 -22.60 5.54
CA TYR A 333 0.03 -22.87 4.26
C TYR A 333 0.24 -24.36 4.05
N ASP A 334 0.03 -24.82 2.82
CA ASP A 334 0.34 -26.17 2.35
C ASP A 334 1.43 -26.09 1.28
N ASN A 335 2.66 -26.47 1.64
CA ASN A 335 3.81 -26.59 0.76
C ASN A 335 4.12 -28.05 0.39
N SER A 336 3.13 -28.94 0.47
CA SER A 336 3.25 -30.33 0.07
C SER A 336 3.02 -30.51 -1.45
N PRO A 337 3.41 -31.67 -2.03
CA PRO A 337 3.07 -32.00 -3.42
C PRO A 337 1.57 -32.09 -3.71
N ALA A 338 0.73 -32.24 -2.66
CA ALA A 338 -0.73 -32.32 -2.78
C ALA A 338 -1.36 -30.94 -3.06
N ASN A 339 -0.69 -29.85 -2.70
CA ASN A 339 -1.15 -28.51 -3.06
C ASN A 339 -1.03 -28.32 -4.58
N VAL A 340 -2.17 -28.41 -5.27
CA VAL A 340 -2.21 -28.22 -6.72
C VAL A 340 -1.81 -26.82 -7.20
N ARG A 341 -1.97 -25.81 -6.33
CA ARG A 341 -1.64 -24.40 -6.57
C ARG A 341 -0.18 -24.06 -6.24
N ASN A 342 0.60 -25.00 -5.68
CA ASN A 342 2.02 -24.75 -5.40
C ASN A 342 2.76 -24.43 -6.72
N PRO A 343 3.45 -23.27 -6.79
CA PRO A 343 4.14 -22.83 -8.01
C PRO A 343 5.36 -23.68 -8.32
N GLU A 344 5.85 -24.48 -7.36
CA GLU A 344 7.06 -25.28 -7.50
C GLU A 344 6.78 -26.78 -7.42
N ARG A 345 7.28 -27.51 -8.43
CA ARG A 345 7.20 -28.98 -8.50
C ARG A 345 8.58 -29.54 -8.87
N PRO A 346 9.27 -30.26 -7.96
CA PRO A 346 8.88 -30.57 -6.58
C PRO A 346 8.83 -29.33 -5.66
N PRO A 347 8.12 -29.37 -4.52
CA PRO A 347 8.07 -28.26 -3.57
C PRO A 347 9.47 -27.89 -3.05
N LYS A 348 9.73 -26.59 -2.92
CA LYS A 348 10.94 -26.06 -2.26
C LYS A 348 10.58 -25.27 -1.02
N ARG A 349 11.60 -24.97 -0.20
CA ARG A 349 11.47 -24.10 0.96
C ARG A 349 10.99 -22.72 0.50
N ALA A 350 9.96 -22.19 1.13
CA ALA A 350 9.39 -20.87 0.80
C ALA A 350 9.47 -19.97 2.02
N GLN A 351 10.08 -18.80 1.89
CA GLN A 351 10.17 -17.83 2.98
C GLN A 351 9.31 -16.61 2.67
N TRP A 352 9.23 -15.68 3.62
CA TRP A 352 8.64 -14.38 3.35
C TRP A 352 9.32 -13.69 2.15
N GLY A 353 8.52 -13.01 1.32
CA GLY A 353 9.04 -12.22 0.21
C GLY A 353 7.94 -11.73 -0.74
N GLN A 354 8.28 -10.78 -1.60
CA GLN A 354 7.33 -10.07 -2.47
C GLN A 354 6.88 -10.86 -3.71
N ARG A 355 7.66 -11.85 -4.14
CA ARG A 355 7.30 -12.63 -5.34
C ARG A 355 6.17 -13.58 -5.00
N SER A 356 5.29 -13.84 -5.97
CA SER A 356 4.23 -14.82 -5.82
C SER A 356 4.76 -16.24 -5.51
N SER A 357 6.01 -16.56 -5.87
CA SER A 357 6.70 -17.80 -5.51
C SER A 357 7.24 -17.85 -4.07
N ASP A 358 7.46 -16.70 -3.43
CA ASP A 358 7.72 -16.57 -1.99
C ASP A 358 6.37 -16.66 -1.23
N GLU A 359 6.31 -16.27 0.04
CA GLU A 359 5.03 -16.16 0.75
C GLU A 359 4.82 -14.87 1.55
N MET A 360 3.54 -14.58 1.81
CA MET A 360 3.06 -13.49 2.65
C MET A 360 1.84 -13.93 3.45
N GLY A 361 1.51 -13.17 4.49
CA GLY A 361 0.33 -13.42 5.31
C GLY A 361 -0.02 -12.18 6.09
N ASP A 362 -0.78 -11.29 5.47
CA ASP A 362 -1.21 -10.02 6.02
C ASP A 362 -2.74 -9.93 6.04
N LEU A 363 -3.32 -9.74 7.20
CA LEU A 363 -4.70 -9.31 7.35
C LEU A 363 -4.72 -7.80 7.58
N TRP A 364 -5.14 -7.06 6.56
CA TRP A 364 -5.36 -5.62 6.67
C TRP A 364 -6.79 -5.35 7.17
N ILE A 365 -6.93 -4.45 8.14
CA ILE A 365 -8.18 -4.11 8.82
C ILE A 365 -8.32 -2.59 8.79
N GLN A 366 -9.30 -2.09 8.05
CA GLN A 366 -9.63 -0.66 8.04
C GLN A 366 -10.63 -0.36 9.15
N VAL A 367 -10.28 0.56 10.03
CA VAL A 367 -11.09 0.95 11.18
C VAL A 367 -11.31 2.45 11.24
N LEU A 368 -12.44 2.86 11.83
CA LEU A 368 -12.68 4.23 12.26
C LEU A 368 -12.62 4.32 13.78
N THR A 369 -12.06 5.40 14.30
CA THR A 369 -12.08 5.73 15.73
C THR A 369 -13.20 6.74 16.02
N ARG A 370 -13.54 6.90 17.31
CA ARG A 370 -14.56 7.87 17.74
C ARG A 370 -14.09 9.32 17.73
N SER A 371 -12.77 9.54 17.82
CA SER A 371 -12.19 10.88 17.91
C SER A 371 -10.81 10.94 17.26
N HIS A 372 -10.35 12.16 16.98
CA HIS A 372 -8.99 12.40 16.48
C HIS A 372 -7.92 11.97 17.50
N ALA A 373 -8.14 12.19 18.79
CA ALA A 373 -7.22 11.75 19.83
C ALA A 373 -7.11 10.21 19.90
N ASP A 374 -8.22 9.49 19.68
CA ASP A 374 -8.20 8.04 19.57
C ASP A 374 -7.47 7.56 18.31
N LEU A 375 -7.58 8.31 17.20
CA LEU A 375 -6.85 8.04 15.96
C LEU A 375 -5.35 8.14 16.19
N GLU A 376 -4.87 9.26 16.74
CA GLU A 376 -3.44 9.48 17.03
C GLU A 376 -2.90 8.40 17.97
N ARG A 377 -3.67 8.05 19.01
CA ARG A 377 -3.31 7.00 19.96
C ARG A 377 -3.20 5.64 19.29
N LEU A 378 -4.20 5.25 18.48
CA LEU A 378 -4.20 3.97 17.79
C LEU A 378 -3.06 3.89 16.76
N ALA A 379 -2.92 4.91 15.92
CA ALA A 379 -1.90 4.96 14.88
C ALA A 379 -0.48 4.91 15.47
N GLY A 380 -0.21 5.73 16.49
CA GLY A 380 1.10 5.77 17.15
C GLY A 380 1.45 4.47 17.90
N ASP A 381 0.47 3.88 18.59
CA ASP A 381 0.67 2.61 19.30
C ASP A 381 0.93 1.45 18.33
N PHE A 382 0.11 1.36 17.27
CA PHE A 382 0.19 0.29 16.30
C PHE A 382 1.44 0.39 15.40
N ARG A 383 1.87 1.61 15.05
CA ARG A 383 3.01 1.82 14.14
C ARG A 383 4.29 1.16 14.62
N ARG A 384 4.60 1.22 15.92
CA ARG A 384 5.78 0.56 16.49
C ARG A 384 5.75 -0.96 16.30
N LYS A 385 4.58 -1.58 16.45
CA LYS A 385 4.40 -3.02 16.20
C LYS A 385 4.70 -3.37 14.75
N VAL A 386 4.16 -2.59 13.82
CA VAL A 386 4.33 -2.81 12.38
C VAL A 386 5.79 -2.61 11.97
N ALA A 387 6.44 -1.54 12.41
CA ALA A 387 7.85 -1.28 12.13
C ALA A 387 8.76 -2.42 12.64
N ALA A 388 8.48 -2.97 13.83
CA ALA A 388 9.24 -4.10 14.36
C ALA A 388 9.10 -5.36 13.50
N GLU A 389 7.91 -5.62 12.95
CA GLU A 389 7.68 -6.74 12.03
C GLU A 389 8.29 -6.45 10.65
N ASP A 390 8.24 -5.21 10.15
CA ASP A 390 8.88 -4.81 8.90
C ASP A 390 10.40 -5.02 8.93
N VAL A 391 11.06 -4.70 10.05
CA VAL A 391 12.49 -4.98 10.21
C VAL A 391 12.82 -6.45 9.96
N ILE A 392 11.96 -7.38 10.41
CA ILE A 392 12.20 -8.82 10.23
C ILE A 392 12.19 -9.20 8.75
N GLY A 393 11.22 -8.72 7.97
CA GLY A 393 11.17 -9.02 6.54
C GLY A 393 12.28 -8.37 5.75
N TYR A 394 12.59 -7.09 6.04
CA TYR A 394 13.71 -6.42 5.38
C TYR A 394 15.05 -7.09 5.68
N GLU A 395 15.31 -7.51 6.93
CA GLU A 395 16.52 -8.29 7.26
C GLU A 395 16.56 -9.63 6.51
N THR A 396 15.42 -10.32 6.38
CA THR A 396 15.31 -11.58 5.60
C THR A 396 15.64 -11.35 4.12
N GLU A 397 15.17 -10.25 3.54
CA GLU A 397 15.50 -9.90 2.15
C GLU A 397 16.97 -9.48 1.99
N ILE A 398 17.56 -8.81 3.00
CA ILE A 398 19.00 -8.48 3.01
C ILE A 398 19.86 -9.74 3.06
N GLU A 399 19.46 -10.80 3.77
CA GLU A 399 20.18 -12.08 3.74
C GLU A 399 20.26 -12.66 2.32
N ARG A 400 19.21 -12.45 1.51
CA ARG A 400 19.13 -12.90 0.11
C ARG A 400 19.88 -11.96 -0.83
N HIS A 401 19.88 -10.66 -0.51
CA HIS A 401 20.42 -9.58 -1.34
C HIS A 401 21.34 -8.64 -0.53
N PRO A 402 22.49 -9.13 -0.01
CA PRO A 402 23.29 -8.42 0.99
C PRO A 402 24.04 -7.18 0.47
N ALA A 403 23.99 -6.93 -0.83
CA ALA A 403 24.59 -5.76 -1.47
C ALA A 403 23.54 -4.72 -1.92
N ASP A 404 22.25 -4.96 -1.65
CA ASP A 404 21.18 -4.05 -2.05
C ASP A 404 21.12 -2.85 -1.10
N ALA A 405 21.67 -1.74 -1.57
CA ALA A 405 21.67 -0.45 -0.87
C ALA A 405 20.26 0.03 -0.48
N GLY A 406 19.24 -0.21 -1.31
CA GLY A 406 17.87 0.24 -1.04
C GLY A 406 17.23 -0.51 0.12
N LEU A 407 17.51 -1.82 0.25
CA LEU A 407 17.08 -2.60 1.40
C LEU A 407 17.76 -2.12 2.69
N HIS A 408 19.07 -1.87 2.63
CA HIS A 408 19.83 -1.34 3.77
C HIS A 408 19.32 0.04 4.23
N ASP A 409 19.07 0.96 3.30
CA ASP A 409 18.51 2.28 3.63
C ASP A 409 17.12 2.17 4.25
N THR A 410 16.27 1.30 3.70
CA THR A 410 14.90 1.13 4.21
C THR A 410 14.88 0.55 5.62
N VAL A 411 15.65 -0.51 5.89
CA VAL A 411 15.70 -1.10 7.24
C VAL A 411 16.36 -0.16 8.25
N ALA A 412 17.33 0.66 7.82
CA ALA A 412 17.94 1.66 8.68
C ALA A 412 16.94 2.71 9.15
N MET A 413 16.05 3.19 8.26
CA MET A 413 14.96 4.09 8.62
C MET A 413 14.00 3.48 9.64
N LEU A 414 13.65 2.19 9.47
CA LEU A 414 12.82 1.47 10.45
C LEU A 414 13.53 1.32 11.80
N TYR A 415 14.83 1.08 11.81
CA TYR A 415 15.62 1.06 13.05
C TYR A 415 15.63 2.41 13.76
N LEU A 416 15.69 3.55 13.03
CA LEU A 416 15.55 4.87 13.64
C LEU A 416 14.16 5.07 14.25
N GLU A 417 13.11 4.64 13.57
CA GLU A 417 11.73 4.71 14.08
C GLU A 417 11.54 3.89 15.37
N LEU A 418 12.28 2.79 15.51
CA LEU A 418 12.27 1.93 16.69
C LEU A 418 13.27 2.37 17.78
N ASP A 419 13.85 3.57 17.66
CA ASP A 419 14.85 4.12 18.59
C ASP A 419 16.09 3.21 18.74
N ARG A 420 16.58 2.66 17.62
CA ARG A 420 17.78 1.80 17.52
C ARG A 420 18.82 2.40 16.56
N PRO A 421 19.37 3.59 16.85
CA PRO A 421 20.25 4.32 15.94
C PRO A 421 21.54 3.58 15.58
N ASP A 422 22.11 2.77 16.49
CA ASP A 422 23.35 2.03 16.18
C ASP A 422 23.16 0.99 15.07
N ARG A 423 22.00 0.31 15.02
CA ARG A 423 21.65 -0.59 13.92
C ARG A 423 21.42 0.19 12.63
N ALA A 424 20.73 1.33 12.69
CA ALA A 424 20.57 2.19 11.52
C ALA A 424 21.91 2.64 10.92
N VAL A 425 22.87 3.05 11.76
CA VAL A 425 24.22 3.41 11.33
C VAL A 425 24.93 2.24 10.65
N GLU A 426 24.80 1.01 11.19
CA GLU A 426 25.37 -0.18 10.57
C GLU A 426 24.85 -0.38 9.14
N HIS A 427 23.53 -0.32 8.94
CA HIS A 427 22.94 -0.51 7.62
C HIS A 427 23.25 0.64 6.66
N PHE A 428 23.15 1.91 7.09
CA PHE A 428 23.54 3.04 6.22
C PHE A 428 25.03 3.00 5.82
N ARG A 429 25.91 2.50 6.68
CA ARG A 429 27.31 2.27 6.30
C ARG A 429 27.47 1.18 5.23
N ARG A 430 26.59 0.18 5.18
CA ARG A 430 26.58 -0.81 4.09
C ARG A 430 26.21 -0.17 2.76
N THR A 431 25.21 0.71 2.74
CA THR A 431 24.89 1.54 1.57
C THR A 431 26.11 2.33 1.13
N LEU A 432 26.78 3.01 2.06
CA LEU A 432 27.95 3.84 1.78
C LEU A 432 29.14 3.06 1.19
N VAL A 433 29.35 1.80 1.59
CA VAL A 433 30.39 0.95 0.97
C VAL A 433 30.18 0.79 -0.53
N SER A 434 28.93 0.69 -0.98
CA SER A 434 28.60 0.57 -2.40
C SER A 434 28.52 1.92 -3.13
N GLN A 435 28.32 3.02 -2.39
CA GLN A 435 28.11 4.37 -2.92
C GLN A 435 28.97 5.40 -2.17
N PRO A 436 30.31 5.28 -2.19
CA PRO A 436 31.19 6.11 -1.38
C PRO A 436 31.16 7.60 -1.77
N ASP A 437 30.82 7.91 -3.03
CA ASP A 437 30.73 9.29 -3.52
C ASP A 437 29.27 9.80 -3.53
N SER A 438 28.37 9.21 -2.73
CA SER A 438 26.97 9.63 -2.62
C SER A 438 26.77 10.58 -1.44
N ALA A 439 26.46 11.85 -1.73
CA ALA A 439 26.11 12.84 -0.71
C ALA A 439 24.90 12.41 0.12
N ALA A 440 23.91 11.75 -0.50
CA ALA A 440 22.73 11.23 0.19
C ALA A 440 23.09 10.10 1.18
N ALA A 441 24.00 9.19 0.80
CA ALA A 441 24.43 8.11 1.68
C ALA A 441 25.17 8.65 2.92
N HIS A 442 26.10 9.59 2.74
CA HIS A 442 26.78 10.28 3.85
C HIS A 442 25.79 11.03 4.75
N TYR A 443 24.85 11.76 4.16
CA TYR A 443 23.79 12.45 4.91
C TYR A 443 22.92 11.49 5.75
N ASN A 444 22.57 10.33 5.22
CA ASN A 444 21.78 9.33 5.94
C ASN A 444 22.55 8.76 7.15
N VAL A 445 23.86 8.47 6.99
CA VAL A 445 24.73 8.07 8.11
C VAL A 445 24.81 9.18 9.15
N GLY A 446 25.03 10.43 8.73
CA GLY A 446 25.06 11.60 9.61
C GLY A 446 23.76 11.80 10.40
N THR A 447 22.62 11.56 9.75
CA THR A 447 21.29 11.63 10.37
C THR A 447 21.13 10.58 11.46
N ALA A 448 21.47 9.32 11.16
CA ALA A 448 21.41 8.26 12.16
C ALA A 448 22.36 8.49 13.34
N LEU A 449 23.56 9.02 13.10
CA LEU A 449 24.51 9.39 14.15
C LEU A 449 24.00 10.55 15.02
N THR A 450 23.29 11.50 14.44
CA THR A 450 22.69 12.64 15.17
C THR A 450 21.60 12.13 16.12
N VAL A 451 20.72 11.24 15.66
CA VAL A 451 19.71 10.56 16.49
C VAL A 451 20.38 9.77 17.62
N GLY A 452 21.46 9.04 17.31
CA GLY A 452 22.30 8.35 18.29
C GLY A 452 23.18 9.25 19.17
N ARG A 453 23.03 10.58 19.12
CA ARG A 453 23.80 11.58 19.89
C ARG A 453 25.31 11.55 19.66
N ARG A 454 25.78 10.95 18.57
CA ARG A 454 27.21 10.87 18.17
C ARG A 454 27.59 12.06 17.30
N LEU A 455 27.40 13.26 17.86
CA LEU A 455 27.45 14.54 17.14
C LEU A 455 28.77 14.80 16.40
N GLY A 456 29.90 14.39 16.97
CA GLY A 456 31.22 14.57 16.34
C GLY A 456 31.44 13.70 15.09
N GLU A 457 30.85 12.49 15.06
CA GLU A 457 30.87 11.66 13.85
C GLU A 457 29.86 12.18 12.84
N ALA A 458 28.65 12.57 13.29
CA ALA A 458 27.62 13.13 12.43
C ALA A 458 28.11 14.36 11.65
N ALA A 459 28.82 15.28 12.31
CA ALA A 459 29.39 16.47 11.68
C ALA A 459 30.31 16.11 10.50
N ARG A 460 31.18 15.11 10.66
CA ARG A 460 32.11 14.68 9.59
C ARG A 460 31.36 14.11 8.38
N GLU A 461 30.31 13.33 8.62
CA GLU A 461 29.51 12.75 7.54
C GLU A 461 28.74 13.83 6.78
N TYR A 462 28.17 14.83 7.47
CA TYR A 462 27.54 15.96 6.78
C TYR A 462 28.54 16.83 6.02
N GLU A 463 29.73 17.07 6.59
CA GLU A 463 30.81 17.79 5.91
C GLU A 463 31.24 17.06 4.62
N GLU A 464 31.29 15.73 4.65
CA GLU A 464 31.59 14.92 3.47
C GLU A 464 30.46 14.96 2.44
N ALA A 465 29.19 14.89 2.87
CA ALA A 465 28.05 15.08 2.00
C ALA A 465 28.09 16.44 1.27
N ILE A 466 28.43 17.52 2.00
CA ILE A 466 28.60 18.88 1.46
C ILE A 466 29.82 18.97 0.55
N ARG A 467 30.91 18.26 0.86
CA ARG A 467 32.11 18.22 0.00
C ARG A 467 31.77 17.59 -1.37
N ILE A 468 30.95 16.55 -1.37
CA ILE A 468 30.50 15.85 -2.59
C ILE A 468 29.48 16.70 -3.36
N ASP A 469 28.45 17.20 -2.69
CA ASP A 469 27.46 18.11 -3.26
C ASP A 469 27.30 19.37 -2.39
N PRO A 470 27.99 20.48 -2.74
CA PRO A 470 27.88 21.74 -2.03
C PRO A 470 26.51 22.42 -2.12
N LYS A 471 25.57 21.88 -2.90
CA LYS A 471 24.19 22.37 -2.99
C LYS A 471 23.21 21.56 -2.15
N TYR A 472 23.69 20.58 -1.39
CA TYR A 472 22.84 19.70 -0.60
C TYR A 472 22.35 20.38 0.68
N ALA A 473 21.33 21.22 0.53
CA ALA A 473 20.81 22.11 1.59
C ALA A 473 20.44 21.37 2.89
N ASN A 474 19.90 20.16 2.80
CA ASN A 474 19.55 19.35 3.98
C ASN A 474 20.78 18.99 4.83
N ALA A 475 21.93 18.74 4.20
CA ALA A 475 23.18 18.46 4.93
C ALA A 475 23.72 19.72 5.63
N HIS A 476 23.63 20.89 4.98
CA HIS A 476 23.93 22.18 5.62
C HIS A 476 23.02 22.42 6.84
N ASN A 477 21.71 22.21 6.70
CA ASN A 477 20.76 22.39 7.79
C ASN A 477 21.09 21.48 8.99
N ASN A 478 21.31 20.19 8.74
CA ASN A 478 21.62 19.25 9.82
C ASN A 478 23.00 19.48 10.44
N LEU A 479 24.01 19.86 9.66
CA LEU A 479 25.32 20.26 10.18
C LEU A 479 25.22 21.51 11.06
N GLY A 480 24.43 22.51 10.65
CA GLY A 480 24.14 23.69 11.46
C GLY A 480 23.52 23.33 12.82
N ASN A 481 22.53 22.43 12.82
CA ASN A 481 21.92 21.92 14.05
C ASN A 481 22.92 21.17 14.95
N VAL A 482 23.77 20.32 14.36
CA VAL A 482 24.85 19.63 15.10
C VAL A 482 25.83 20.62 15.70
N ARG A 483 26.25 21.65 14.95
CA ARG A 483 27.16 22.69 15.42
C ARG A 483 26.56 23.54 16.54
N LEU A 484 25.27 23.89 16.47
CA LEU A 484 24.56 24.53 17.59
C LEU A 484 24.57 23.64 18.85
N ALA A 485 24.28 22.35 18.71
CA ALA A 485 24.32 21.41 19.83
C ALA A 485 25.74 21.25 20.43
N GLN A 486 26.77 21.48 19.62
CA GLN A 486 28.17 21.54 20.04
C GLN A 486 28.63 22.93 20.51
N GLN A 487 27.73 23.90 20.62
CA GLN A 487 28.00 25.31 21.00
C GLN A 487 28.92 26.07 20.03
N GLN A 488 29.04 25.60 18.79
CA GLN A 488 29.79 26.25 17.71
C GLN A 488 28.89 27.21 16.93
N VAL A 489 28.39 28.24 17.62
CA VAL A 489 27.27 29.07 17.13
C VAL A 489 27.60 29.81 15.81
N ASP A 490 28.77 30.43 15.69
CA ASP A 490 29.15 31.13 14.46
C ASP A 490 29.30 30.18 13.27
N ALA A 491 29.81 28.97 13.51
CA ALA A 491 29.93 27.95 12.47
C ALA A 491 28.55 27.41 12.04
N ALA A 492 27.57 27.36 12.96
CA ALA A 492 26.20 27.02 12.63
C ALA A 492 25.49 28.11 11.82
N ILE A 493 25.70 29.39 12.16
CA ILE A 493 25.18 30.52 11.38
C ILE A 493 25.61 30.40 9.91
N GLY A 494 26.90 30.13 9.66
CA GLY A 494 27.40 29.97 8.29
C GLY A 494 26.72 28.83 7.51
N GLU A 495 26.40 27.72 8.16
CA GLU A 495 25.66 26.63 7.52
C GLU A 495 24.20 27.00 7.22
N PHE A 496 23.49 27.65 8.15
CA PHE A 496 22.11 28.08 7.90
C PHE A 496 22.02 29.22 6.87
N GLU A 497 23.01 30.11 6.79
CA GLU A 497 23.13 31.08 5.70
C GLU A 497 23.29 30.38 4.33
N ALA A 498 23.97 29.22 4.29
CA ALA A 498 24.04 28.41 3.08
C ALA A 498 22.67 27.81 2.72
N VAL A 499 21.90 27.31 3.68
CA VAL A 499 20.54 26.82 3.46
C VAL A 499 19.66 27.90 2.83
N VAL A 500 19.60 29.10 3.42
CA VAL A 500 18.79 30.22 2.90
C VAL A 500 19.24 30.66 1.50
N ARG A 501 20.55 30.60 1.20
CA ARG A 501 21.06 30.91 -0.13
C ARG A 501 20.68 29.86 -1.18
N LEU A 502 20.67 28.58 -0.79
CA LEU A 502 20.33 27.46 -1.67
C LEU A 502 18.80 27.32 -1.87
N GLN A 503 18.03 27.64 -0.84
CA GLN A 503 16.58 27.55 -0.78
C GLN A 503 15.99 28.86 -0.23
N PRO A 504 15.82 29.89 -1.07
CA PRO A 504 15.39 31.21 -0.64
C PRO A 504 13.92 31.29 -0.19
N ASP A 505 13.16 30.20 -0.34
CA ASP A 505 11.79 30.00 0.11
C ASP A 505 11.66 29.06 1.32
N SER A 506 12.79 28.57 1.86
CA SER A 506 12.79 27.65 3.01
C SER A 506 12.50 28.38 4.33
N ILE A 507 11.25 28.33 4.77
CA ILE A 507 10.82 28.84 6.09
C ILE A 507 11.67 28.22 7.20
N GLU A 508 11.92 26.91 7.15
CA GLU A 508 12.75 26.21 8.13
C GLU A 508 14.17 26.77 8.18
N GLY A 509 14.80 26.99 7.01
CA GLY A 509 16.15 27.55 6.93
C GLY A 509 16.24 28.94 7.56
N PHE A 510 15.26 29.82 7.30
CA PHE A 510 15.20 31.13 7.94
C PHE A 510 14.98 31.03 9.45
N MET A 511 14.11 30.14 9.92
CA MET A 511 13.84 29.97 11.36
C MET A 511 15.06 29.44 12.11
N ASN A 512 15.79 28.48 11.54
CA ASN A 512 17.02 27.95 12.12
C ASN A 512 18.14 29.00 12.15
N LEU A 513 18.28 29.80 11.08
CA LEU A 513 19.22 30.93 11.05
C LEU A 513 18.88 32.00 12.10
N ALA A 514 17.60 32.36 12.24
CA ALA A 514 17.15 33.31 13.25
C ALA A 514 17.45 32.82 14.68
N ALA A 515 17.20 31.53 14.95
CA ALA A 515 17.53 30.90 16.22
C ALA A 515 19.05 30.92 16.50
N ALA A 516 19.87 30.66 15.49
CA ALA A 516 21.33 30.72 15.61
C ALA A 516 21.83 32.16 15.89
N PHE A 517 21.28 33.17 15.22
CA PHE A 517 21.59 34.57 15.51
C PHE A 517 21.19 34.98 16.94
N ALA A 518 20.02 34.54 17.41
CA ALA A 518 19.58 34.78 18.78
C ALA A 518 20.53 34.11 19.80
N ALA A 519 20.96 32.87 19.54
CA ALA A 519 21.95 32.16 20.36
C ALA A 519 23.32 32.88 20.38
N ALA A 520 23.68 33.59 19.32
CA ALA A 520 24.88 34.43 19.25
C ALA A 520 24.70 35.84 19.87
N GLY A 521 23.52 36.17 20.40
CA GLY A 521 23.19 37.50 20.92
C GLY A 521 23.01 38.58 19.84
N ARG A 522 22.89 38.19 18.57
CA ARG A 522 22.73 39.09 17.41
C ARG A 522 21.24 39.32 17.14
N PHE A 523 20.55 39.94 18.08
CA PHE A 523 19.08 40.03 18.08
C PHE A 523 18.50 40.77 16.87
N ASP A 524 19.15 41.82 16.37
CA ASP A 524 18.68 42.55 15.17
C ASP A 524 18.67 41.64 13.93
N HIS A 525 19.71 40.81 13.76
CA HIS A 525 19.74 39.83 12.69
C HIS A 525 18.69 38.74 12.88
N ALA A 526 18.48 38.27 14.10
CA ALA A 526 17.46 37.27 14.42
C ALA A 526 16.05 37.75 14.05
N VAL A 527 15.68 38.96 14.48
CA VAL A 527 14.36 39.57 14.18
C VAL A 527 14.18 39.73 12.68
N ASN A 528 15.15 40.32 11.98
CA ASN A 528 15.06 40.52 10.52
C ASN A 528 14.91 39.19 9.75
N THR A 529 15.57 38.14 10.22
CA THR A 529 15.52 36.80 9.60
C THR A 529 14.19 36.10 9.88
N ALA A 530 13.67 36.20 11.11
CA ALA A 530 12.35 35.69 11.46
C ALA A 530 11.23 36.40 10.68
N ASP A 531 11.33 37.73 10.50
CA ASP A 531 10.40 38.49 9.67
C ASP A 531 10.42 38.06 8.20
N ALA A 532 11.57 37.61 7.70
CA ALA A 532 11.67 37.03 6.36
C ALA A 532 10.93 35.68 6.27
N ALA A 533 11.07 34.81 7.27
CA ALA A 533 10.30 33.57 7.36
C ALA A 533 8.78 33.84 7.37
N LEU A 534 8.34 34.81 8.18
CA LEU A 534 6.92 35.17 8.28
C LEU A 534 6.34 35.71 6.97
N ARG A 535 7.13 36.41 6.16
CA ARG A 535 6.71 36.86 4.82
C ARG A 535 6.54 35.72 3.82
N LEU A 536 7.18 34.58 4.06
CA LEU A 536 7.07 33.37 3.24
C LEU A 536 5.92 32.45 3.71
N SER A 537 5.49 32.57 4.98
CA SER A 537 4.34 31.83 5.49
C SER A 537 3.06 32.23 4.74
N PRO A 538 2.26 31.26 4.24
CA PRO A 538 0.95 31.58 3.70
C PRO A 538 0.09 32.21 4.81
N PRO A 539 -0.81 33.16 4.47
CA PRO A 539 -1.73 33.71 5.45
C PRO A 539 -2.57 32.57 6.06
N GLU A 540 -2.71 32.56 7.39
CA GLU A 540 -3.63 31.62 8.05
C GLU A 540 -5.06 31.85 7.51
N PRO A 541 -5.81 30.76 7.24
CA PRO A 541 -7.17 30.85 6.72
C PRO A 541 -8.19 31.48 7.68
#